data_AF-A0A662HK39-F1
#
_entry.id   AF-A0A662HK39-F1
#
_cell.length_a   1.000
_cell.length_b   1.000
_cell.length_c   1.000
_cell.angle_alpha   90.00
_cell.angle_beta   90.00
_cell.angle_gamma   90.00
#
_symmetry.space_group_name_H-M   'P 1'
#
loop_
_entity.id
_entity.type
_entity.pdbx_description
1 polymer ?
#
loop_
_entity_poly.entity_id
_entity_poly.type
_entity_poly.pdbx_seq_one_letter_code
_entity_poly.pdbx_strand_id
1 'polypeptide(L)'
;MRAMLRSLLARLRRRQRGPRERVRDYAPAGAAVYLGTMGEVEVEEALKPLLPLSAASPLLVVLIGRTWRGRVVVREGKIVAAELEGVDEGSALKRIRRARGPALVMAFPARALQQSSGSGDLPSSP
;
A
#
# COMPACT_ATOMS: atom_id res chain seq x y z
N MET A 1 29.85 -9.36 23.42
CA MET A 1 29.05 -8.11 23.31
C MET A 1 28.59 -7.77 21.88
N ARG A 2 29.47 -7.74 20.85
CA ARG A 2 29.09 -7.40 19.45
C ARG A 2 28.07 -8.36 18.78
N ALA A 3 28.10 -9.66 19.08
CA ALA A 3 27.19 -10.64 18.49
C ALA A 3 25.72 -10.47 18.96
N MET A 4 25.54 -10.10 20.23
CA MET A 4 24.22 -9.88 20.83
C MET A 4 23.54 -8.64 20.25
N LEU A 5 24.29 -7.57 20.02
CA LEU A 5 23.79 -6.35 19.36
C LEU A 5 23.39 -6.63 17.90
N ARG A 6 24.18 -7.43 17.16
CA ARG A 6 23.84 -7.83 15.78
C ARG A 6 22.58 -8.71 15.71
N SER A 7 22.43 -9.64 16.66
CA SER A 7 21.24 -10.48 16.81
C SER A 7 19.99 -9.65 17.12
N LEU A 8 20.10 -8.70 18.04
CA LEU A 8 19.00 -7.80 18.42
C LEU A 8 18.60 -6.90 17.25
N LEU A 9 19.57 -6.30 16.54
CA LEU A 9 19.32 -5.50 15.33
C LEU A 9 18.70 -6.35 14.20
N ALA A 10 19.14 -7.59 14.03
CA ALA A 10 18.54 -8.51 13.05
C ALA A 10 17.09 -8.89 13.43
N ARG A 11 16.80 -9.12 14.72
CA ARG A 11 15.43 -9.35 15.21
C ARG A 11 14.56 -8.12 15.04
N LEU A 12 15.05 -6.92 15.35
CA LEU A 12 14.32 -5.66 15.13
C LEU A 12 14.05 -5.41 13.64
N ARG A 13 15.02 -5.69 12.76
CA ARG A 13 14.82 -5.64 11.29
C ARG A 13 13.80 -6.69 10.80
N ARG A 14 13.77 -7.88 11.39
CA ARG A 14 12.75 -8.90 11.09
C ARG A 14 11.38 -8.52 11.64
N ARG A 15 11.31 -7.85 12.80
CA ARG A 15 10.06 -7.36 13.42
C ARG A 15 9.49 -6.14 12.70
N GLN A 16 10.33 -5.35 12.02
CA GLN A 16 9.89 -4.31 11.08
C GLN A 16 9.36 -4.86 9.75
N ARG A 17 9.58 -6.15 9.44
CA ARG A 17 8.81 -6.85 8.42
C ARG A 17 7.52 -7.34 9.07
N GLY A 18 6.62 -6.40 9.36
CA GLY A 18 5.23 -6.74 9.54
C GLY A 18 4.70 -7.52 8.33
N PRO A 19 3.52 -8.16 8.44
CA PRO A 19 2.88 -8.80 7.29
C PRO A 19 2.93 -7.83 6.10
N ARG A 20 3.41 -8.33 4.95
CA ARG A 20 3.48 -7.52 3.72
C ARG A 20 2.05 -7.17 3.34
N GLU A 21 1.69 -5.92 3.55
CA GLU A 21 0.38 -5.39 3.15
C GLU A 21 0.22 -5.52 1.64
N ARG A 22 -0.96 -5.97 1.21
CA ARG A 22 -1.33 -6.08 -0.21
C ARG A 22 -2.44 -5.11 -0.51
N VAL A 23 -2.51 -4.61 -1.73
CA VAL A 23 -3.58 -3.68 -2.13
C VAL A 23 -4.95 -4.34 -1.98
N ARG A 24 -5.07 -5.64 -2.29
CA ARG A 24 -6.29 -6.43 -2.10
C ARG A 24 -6.76 -6.57 -0.65
N ASP A 25 -5.93 -6.25 0.34
CA ASP A 25 -6.35 -6.18 1.75
C ASP A 25 -7.14 -4.89 2.05
N TYR A 26 -7.35 -4.03 1.04
CA TYR A 26 -8.04 -2.75 1.18
C TYR A 26 -9.16 -2.62 0.15
N ALA A 27 -10.29 -2.08 0.58
CA ALA A 27 -11.41 -1.75 -0.29
C ALA A 27 -11.76 -0.25 -0.21
N PRO A 28 -12.23 0.37 -1.31
CA PRO A 28 -12.81 1.70 -1.25
C PRO A 28 -13.91 1.79 -0.20
N ALA A 29 -13.89 2.85 0.60
CA ALA A 29 -14.87 3.14 1.65
C ALA A 29 -15.82 4.30 1.26
N GLY A 30 -15.60 4.93 0.11
CA GLY A 30 -16.41 6.05 -0.36
C GLY A 30 -16.01 6.54 -1.75
N ALA A 31 -16.53 7.70 -2.14
CA ALA A 31 -16.21 8.36 -3.39
C ALA A 31 -14.74 8.83 -3.43
N ALA A 32 -14.23 9.13 -4.64
CA ALA A 32 -12.91 9.72 -4.79
C ALA A 32 -12.86 11.09 -4.09
N VAL A 33 -11.86 11.28 -3.25
CA VAL A 33 -11.56 12.57 -2.60
C VAL A 33 -10.55 13.40 -3.37
N TYR A 34 -9.92 12.79 -4.38
CA TYR A 34 -8.97 13.44 -5.26
C TYR A 34 -9.05 12.84 -6.66
N LEU A 35 -9.05 13.71 -7.66
CA LEU A 35 -8.92 13.41 -9.07
C LEU A 35 -7.97 14.43 -9.68
N GLY A 36 -6.88 13.97 -10.27
CA GLY A 36 -5.89 14.85 -10.90
C GLY A 36 -4.98 14.10 -11.85
N THR A 37 -3.98 14.79 -12.35
CA THR A 37 -2.97 14.22 -13.25
C THR A 37 -1.58 14.44 -12.68
N MET A 38 -0.70 13.45 -12.83
CA MET A 38 0.75 13.68 -12.66
C MET A 38 1.42 13.85 -14.02
N GLY A 39 2.47 14.66 -14.07
CA GLY A 39 3.35 14.82 -15.24
C GLY A 39 4.55 13.87 -15.19
N GLU A 40 5.71 14.34 -15.66
CA GLU A 40 6.97 13.58 -15.71
C GLU A 40 7.69 13.48 -14.35
N VAL A 41 6.95 13.34 -13.25
CA VAL A 41 7.49 13.18 -11.90
C VAL A 41 7.42 11.73 -11.44
N GLU A 42 8.14 11.38 -10.38
CA GLU A 42 7.99 10.06 -9.75
C GLU A 42 6.66 9.97 -9.01
N VAL A 43 6.04 8.78 -9.01
CA VAL A 43 4.79 8.55 -8.27
C VAL A 43 4.94 8.92 -6.79
N GLU A 44 6.06 8.58 -6.15
CA GLU A 44 6.28 8.92 -4.74
C GLU A 44 6.24 10.44 -4.49
N GLU A 45 6.78 11.23 -5.41
CA GLU A 45 6.70 12.70 -5.38
C GLU A 45 5.30 13.20 -5.68
N ALA A 46 4.63 12.65 -6.70
CA ALA A 46 3.28 13.03 -7.09
C ALA A 46 2.25 12.80 -5.99
N LEU A 47 2.47 11.80 -5.12
CA LEU A 47 1.57 11.46 -4.03
C LEU A 47 1.81 12.25 -2.74
N LYS A 48 2.90 13.02 -2.64
CA LYS A 48 3.20 13.86 -1.45
C LYS A 48 2.01 14.71 -0.98
N PRO A 49 1.25 15.38 -1.87
CA PRO A 49 0.09 16.18 -1.46
C PRO A 49 -1.05 15.34 -0.84
N LEU A 50 -1.10 14.03 -1.13
CA LEU A 50 -2.13 13.11 -0.64
C LEU A 50 -1.73 12.41 0.67
N LEU A 51 -0.45 12.43 1.03
CA LEU A 51 0.04 11.78 2.25
C LEU A 51 -0.67 12.28 3.52
N PRO A 52 -0.92 13.59 3.71
CA PRO A 52 -1.63 14.07 4.90
C PRO A 52 -3.05 13.51 5.03
N LEU A 53 -3.76 13.29 3.91
CA LEU A 53 -5.11 12.74 3.90
C LEU A 53 -5.14 11.29 4.41
N SER A 54 -4.02 10.58 4.30
CA SER A 54 -3.90 9.20 4.79
C SER A 54 -3.71 9.06 6.31
N ALA A 55 -3.62 10.18 7.05
CA ALA A 55 -3.46 10.18 8.50
C ALA A 55 -4.75 9.76 9.24
N ALA A 56 -5.92 10.13 8.71
CA ALA A 56 -7.21 9.80 9.30
C ALA A 56 -7.69 8.39 8.91
N SER A 57 -7.44 7.99 7.66
CA SER A 57 -7.80 6.68 7.12
C SER A 57 -6.88 6.30 5.97
N PRO A 58 -6.65 5.00 5.69
CA PRO A 58 -5.94 4.57 4.49
C PRO A 58 -6.55 5.17 3.22
N LEU A 59 -5.73 5.39 2.20
CA LEU A 59 -6.15 5.77 0.86
C LEU A 59 -5.80 4.67 -0.12
N LEU A 60 -6.76 4.28 -0.95
CA LEU A 60 -6.50 3.51 -2.15
C LEU A 60 -6.35 4.49 -3.32
N VAL A 61 -5.15 4.54 -3.90
CA VAL A 61 -4.86 5.39 -5.04
C VAL A 61 -4.74 4.54 -6.29
N VAL A 62 -5.50 4.91 -7.31
CA VAL A 62 -5.48 4.31 -8.65
C VAL A 62 -4.69 5.23 -9.57
N LEU A 63 -3.74 4.63 -10.30
CA LEU A 63 -2.84 5.30 -11.23
C LEU A 63 -3.06 4.70 -12.63
N ILE A 64 -3.45 5.54 -13.59
CA ILE A 64 -3.69 5.12 -14.97
C ILE A 64 -2.76 5.92 -15.88
N GLY A 65 -1.62 5.31 -16.19
CA GLY A 65 -0.71 5.80 -17.24
C GLY A 65 -1.14 5.31 -18.62
N ARG A 66 -0.45 5.80 -19.67
CA ARG A 66 -0.73 5.40 -21.06
C ARG A 66 -0.52 3.90 -21.31
N THR A 67 0.55 3.34 -20.75
CA THR A 67 1.01 1.96 -20.98
C THR A 67 1.07 1.13 -19.71
N TRP A 68 0.65 1.69 -18.58
CA TRP A 68 0.73 1.03 -17.29
C TRP A 68 -0.43 1.46 -16.40
N ARG A 69 -0.88 0.53 -15.56
CA ARG A 69 -1.90 0.77 -14.55
C ARG A 69 -1.42 0.22 -13.23
N GLY A 70 -1.56 1.03 -12.19
CA GLY A 70 -1.12 0.69 -10.86
C GLY A 70 -2.14 1.05 -9.80
N ARG A 71 -2.04 0.37 -8.67
CA ARG A 71 -2.78 0.71 -7.46
C ARG A 71 -1.78 0.81 -6.32
N VAL A 72 -1.96 1.79 -5.44
CA VAL A 72 -1.16 1.89 -4.22
C VAL A 72 -2.04 2.15 -3.03
N VAL A 73 -1.62 1.66 -1.87
CA VAL A 73 -2.24 2.01 -0.59
C VAL A 73 -1.31 2.95 0.13
N VAL A 74 -1.86 4.10 0.53
CA VAL A 74 -1.19 5.07 1.37
C VAL A 74 -1.82 5.04 2.74
N ARG A 75 -1.02 4.84 3.79
CA ARG A 75 -1.48 4.81 5.17
C ARG A 75 -0.45 5.50 6.05
N GLU A 76 -0.90 6.34 6.98
CA GLU A 76 -0.01 7.02 7.92
C GLU A 76 1.13 7.78 7.21
N GLY A 77 0.81 8.41 6.07
CA GLY A 77 1.73 9.19 5.25
C GLY A 77 2.75 8.37 4.46
N LYS A 78 2.56 7.05 4.30
CA LYS A 78 3.49 6.16 3.60
C LYS A 78 2.79 5.26 2.61
N ILE A 79 3.46 4.97 1.48
CA ILE A 79 3.02 3.92 0.56
C ILE A 79 3.37 2.56 1.18
N VAL A 80 2.35 1.83 1.63
CA VAL A 80 2.48 0.56 2.36
C VAL A 80 2.28 -0.66 1.46
N ALA A 81 1.48 -0.53 0.41
CA ALA A 81 1.23 -1.60 -0.57
C ALA A 81 1.16 -1.04 -2.00
N ALA A 82 1.45 -1.89 -2.97
CA ALA A 82 1.38 -1.54 -4.38
C ALA A 82 1.09 -2.76 -5.25
N GLU A 83 0.39 -2.52 -6.35
CA GLU A 83 0.18 -3.44 -7.45
C GLU A 83 0.42 -2.69 -8.76
N LEU A 84 1.00 -3.40 -9.72
CA LEU A 84 1.27 -2.87 -11.05
C LEU A 84 0.95 -3.99 -12.03
N GLU A 85 0.13 -3.68 -13.04
CA GLU A 85 -0.31 -4.67 -14.03
C GLU A 85 0.90 -5.35 -14.71
N GLY A 86 0.86 -6.68 -14.81
CA GLY A 86 1.95 -7.47 -15.38
C GLY A 86 3.23 -7.56 -14.53
N VAL A 87 3.18 -7.21 -13.25
CA VAL A 87 4.34 -7.24 -12.34
C VAL A 87 4.00 -7.96 -11.03
N ASP A 88 4.89 -8.85 -10.60
CA ASP A 88 4.76 -9.53 -9.31
C ASP A 88 4.68 -8.54 -8.14
N GLU A 89 3.78 -8.82 -7.18
CA GLU A 89 3.55 -7.98 -5.99
C GLU A 89 4.87 -7.60 -5.26
N GLY A 90 5.82 -8.54 -5.15
CA GLY A 90 7.11 -8.32 -4.47
C GLY A 90 7.99 -7.27 -5.15
N SER A 91 7.80 -7.05 -6.46
CA SER A 91 8.52 -6.07 -7.27
C SER A 91 7.72 -4.79 -7.50
N ALA A 92 6.39 -4.86 -7.37
CA ALA A 92 5.46 -3.77 -7.66
C ALA A 92 5.75 -2.53 -6.82
N LEU A 93 5.97 -2.65 -5.51
CA LEU A 93 6.24 -1.50 -4.63
C LEU A 93 7.50 -0.73 -5.02
N LYS A 94 8.58 -1.45 -5.35
CA LYS A 94 9.84 -0.82 -5.77
C LYS A 94 9.68 -0.16 -7.14
N ARG A 95 8.96 -0.80 -8.06
CA ARG A 95 8.73 -0.29 -9.42
C ARG A 95 7.82 0.93 -9.41
N ILE A 96 6.69 0.88 -8.71
CA ILE A 96 5.70 1.95 -8.74
C ILE A 96 6.23 3.24 -8.12
N ARG A 97 6.99 3.17 -7.02
CA ARG A 97 7.59 4.36 -6.39
C ARG A 97 8.46 5.15 -7.36
N ARG A 98 9.14 4.45 -8.27
CA ARG A 98 10.02 5.00 -9.30
C ARG A 98 9.35 5.12 -10.67
N ALA A 99 8.07 4.75 -10.80
CA ALA A 99 7.36 4.92 -12.05
C ALA A 99 7.23 6.42 -12.34
N ARG A 100 7.37 6.77 -13.61
CA ARG A 100 7.35 8.16 -14.10
C ARG A 100 6.44 8.26 -15.31
N GLY A 101 6.02 9.49 -15.58
CA GLY A 101 5.29 9.87 -16.77
C GLY A 101 3.82 10.16 -16.52
N PRO A 102 3.11 10.64 -17.55
CA PRO A 102 1.77 11.18 -17.40
C PRO A 102 0.79 10.10 -16.99
N ALA A 103 0.07 10.34 -15.90
CA ALA A 103 -0.95 9.43 -15.41
C ALA A 103 -2.12 10.18 -14.79
N LEU A 104 -3.32 9.63 -14.97
CA LEU A 104 -4.47 9.99 -14.15
C LEU A 104 -4.27 9.41 -12.75
N VAL A 105 -4.55 10.22 -11.73
CA VAL A 105 -4.44 9.86 -10.32
C VAL A 105 -5.81 10.04 -9.67
N MET A 106 -6.34 8.97 -9.10
CA MET A 106 -7.59 8.99 -8.33
C MET A 106 -7.32 8.44 -6.94
N ALA A 107 -7.71 9.16 -5.89
CA ALA A 107 -7.57 8.68 -4.52
C ALA A 107 -8.94 8.52 -3.86
N PHE A 108 -9.14 7.35 -3.25
CA PHE A 108 -10.35 6.97 -2.54
C PHE A 108 -10.00 6.72 -1.08
N PRO A 109 -10.83 7.16 -0.12
CA PRO A 109 -10.77 6.64 1.24
C PRO A 109 -10.91 5.12 1.19
N ALA A 110 -10.11 4.41 1.98
CA ALA A 110 -10.09 2.96 1.99
C ALA A 110 -10.19 2.42 3.41
N ARG A 111 -10.74 1.21 3.52
CA ARG A 111 -10.81 0.42 4.75
C ARG A 111 -10.01 -0.86 4.57
N ALA A 112 -9.31 -1.28 5.62
CA ALA A 112 -8.72 -2.61 5.66
C ALA A 112 -9.85 -3.65 5.70
N LEU A 113 -9.79 -4.62 4.81
CA LEU A 113 -10.62 -5.82 4.88
C LEU A 113 -10.09 -6.66 6.04
N GLN A 114 -10.95 -6.94 7.02
CA GLN A 114 -10.58 -7.89 8.06
C GLN A 114 -10.21 -9.20 7.38
N GLN A 115 -8.95 -9.63 7.51
CA GLN A 115 -8.58 -11.00 7.26
C GLN A 115 -9.30 -11.79 8.34
N SER A 116 -10.47 -12.33 8.02
CA SER A 116 -11.11 -13.34 8.86
C SER A 116 -10.14 -14.51 8.92
N SER A 117 -9.27 -14.50 9.92
CA SER A 117 -8.68 -15.70 10.47
C SER A 117 -9.86 -16.58 10.84
N GLY A 118 -10.25 -17.48 9.94
CA GLY A 118 -11.25 -18.49 10.21
C GLY A 118 -10.69 -19.44 11.26
N SER A 119 -10.72 -19.05 12.54
CA SER A 119 -10.87 -20.01 13.61
C SER A 119 -12.31 -20.53 13.51
N GLY A 120 -12.48 -21.55 12.68
CA GLY A 120 -13.67 -22.39 12.72
C GLY A 120 -13.66 -23.18 14.02
N ASP A 121 -13.99 -22.50 15.13
CA ASP A 121 -14.51 -23.21 16.29
C ASP A 121 -15.93 -23.62 15.90
N LEU A 122 -16.04 -24.86 15.42
CA LEU A 122 -17.31 -25.56 15.39
C LEU A 122 -17.80 -25.64 16.85
N PRO A 123 -19.03 -25.18 17.16
CA PRO A 123 -19.62 -25.51 18.44
C PRO A 123 -19.80 -27.03 18.50
N SER A 124 -19.11 -27.67 19.44
CA SER A 124 -19.40 -29.05 19.84
C SER A 124 -20.83 -29.08 20.35
N SER A 125 -21.75 -29.63 19.54
CA SER A 125 -23.10 -29.96 19.98
C SER A 125 -23.06 -31.06 21.06
N PRO A 126 -24.02 -31.04 22.00
CA PRO A 126 -24.00 -31.84 23.24
C PRO A 126 -24.14 -33.35 23.06
#